data_AF-A0A7K2WMY4-F1
#
_entry.id   AF-A0A7K2WMY4-F1
#
_cell.length_a   1.000
_cell.length_b   1.000
_cell.length_c   1.000
_cell.angle_alpha   90.00
_cell.angle_beta   90.00
_cell.angle_gamma   90.00
#
_symmetry.space_group_name_H-M   'P 1'
#
loop_
_entity.id
_entity.type
_entity.pdbx_description
1 polymer ?
#
loop_
_entity_poly.entity_id
_entity_poly.type
_entity_poly.pdbx_seq_one_letter_code
_entity_poly.pdbx_strand_id
1 'polypeptide(L)'
;MTKDVIALTSRMPDPLSVIAGLLSGGPDKLVGTEGEGAVVQLCDERGRPLVSVEAPLLVQVAGEAERLLGAVPPPLPFWWTEARATTGVAEAEQLAGTF
;
A
#
# COMPACT_ATOMS: atom_id res chain seq x y z
N MET A 1 -6.89 13.01 6.97
CA MET A 1 -7.32 11.61 7.17
C MET A 1 -6.77 10.80 6.00
N THR A 2 -6.65 9.48 6.11
CA THR A 2 -6.26 8.60 5.00
C THR A 2 -7.38 7.62 4.71
N LYS A 3 -7.40 7.10 3.49
CA LYS A 3 -8.20 5.93 3.12
C LYS A 3 -7.24 4.79 2.86
N ASP A 4 -7.38 3.73 3.63
CA ASP A 4 -6.44 2.63 3.61
C ASP A 4 -6.97 1.49 2.73
N VAL A 5 -6.11 0.98 1.85
CA VAL A 5 -6.34 -0.20 1.02
C VAL A 5 -5.34 -1.26 1.48
N ILE A 6 -5.82 -2.47 1.72
CA ILE A 6 -5.01 -3.55 2.28
C ILE A 6 -4.98 -4.72 1.32
N ALA A 7 -3.77 -5.12 0.95
CA ALA A 7 -3.51 -6.30 0.13
C ALA A 7 -3.04 -7.45 1.02
N LEU A 8 -3.74 -8.59 0.92
CA LEU A 8 -3.38 -9.85 1.58
C LEU A 8 -2.80 -10.81 0.54
N THR A 9 -1.53 -11.17 0.67
CA THR A 9 -0.81 -11.97 -0.35
C THR A 9 -0.11 -13.17 0.27
N SER A 10 -0.08 -14.32 -0.42
CA SER A 10 0.58 -15.53 0.09
C SER A 10 2.11 -15.48 0.03
N ARG A 11 2.68 -14.49 -0.67
CA ARG A 11 4.11 -14.32 -0.89
C ARG A 11 4.49 -12.87 -0.62
N MET A 12 5.71 -12.64 -0.15
CA MET A 12 6.22 -11.29 0.07
C MET A 12 6.14 -10.53 -1.26
N PRO A 13 5.51 -9.34 -1.30
CA PRO A 13 5.49 -8.55 -2.52
C PRO A 13 6.91 -8.11 -2.85
N ASP A 14 7.26 -8.25 -4.12
CA ASP A 14 8.55 -7.80 -4.64
C ASP A 14 8.60 -6.25 -4.60
N PRO A 15 9.61 -5.62 -3.98
CA PRO A 15 9.67 -4.17 -3.83
C PRO A 15 9.63 -3.42 -5.17
N LEU A 16 10.26 -3.96 -6.22
CA LEU A 16 10.23 -3.35 -7.55
C LEU A 16 8.82 -3.41 -8.16
N SER A 17 8.10 -4.50 -7.93
CA SER A 17 6.70 -4.65 -8.35
C SER A 17 5.78 -3.67 -7.62
N VAL A 18 6.02 -3.39 -6.32
CA VAL A 18 5.29 -2.35 -5.57
C VAL A 18 5.55 -0.97 -6.18
N ILE A 19 6.81 -0.63 -6.45
CA ILE A 19 7.19 0.65 -7.07
C ILE A 19 6.58 0.78 -8.48
N ALA A 20 6.64 -0.27 -9.28
CA ALA A 20 6.06 -0.29 -10.62
C ALA A 20 4.53 -0.12 -10.59
N GLY A 21 3.85 -0.76 -9.61
CA GLY A 21 2.43 -0.58 -9.37
C GLY A 21 2.09 0.87 -9.02
N LEU A 22 2.85 1.51 -8.14
CA LEU A 22 2.67 2.92 -7.79
C LEU A 22 2.89 3.86 -9.00
N LEU A 23 3.94 3.60 -9.80
CA LEU A 23 4.24 4.39 -11.00
C LEU A 23 3.25 4.18 -12.16
N SER A 24 2.38 3.16 -12.09
CA SER A 24 1.32 2.97 -13.10
C SER A 24 0.32 4.14 -13.16
N GLY A 25 0.33 5.00 -12.13
CA GLY A 25 -0.46 6.23 -12.05
C GLY A 25 -0.06 7.36 -13.01
N GLY A 26 1.02 7.21 -13.77
CA GLY A 26 1.45 8.16 -14.81
C GLY A 26 2.87 8.72 -14.61
N PRO A 27 3.45 9.34 -15.65
CA PRO A 27 4.85 9.79 -15.66
C PRO A 27 5.13 10.98 -14.73
N ASP A 28 4.10 11.73 -14.35
CA ASP A 28 4.20 12.91 -13.49
C ASP A 28 4.21 12.57 -12.00
N LYS A 29 4.30 11.28 -11.67
CA LYS A 29 4.35 10.77 -10.31
C LYS A 29 5.79 10.53 -9.88
N LEU A 30 6.12 11.00 -8.69
CA LEU A 30 7.44 10.85 -8.09
C LEU A 30 7.39 9.76 -7.02
N VAL A 31 8.45 8.96 -6.90
CA VAL A 31 8.60 7.98 -5.83
C VAL A 31 9.55 8.53 -4.77
N GLY A 32 9.06 8.61 -3.54
CA GLY A 32 9.81 8.99 -2.36
C GLY A 32 9.88 7.84 -1.35
N THR A 33 10.70 8.02 -0.31
CA THR A 33 10.79 7.10 0.83
C THR A 33 10.82 7.89 2.13
N GLU A 34 10.09 7.44 3.14
CA GLU A 34 10.11 7.99 4.50
C GLU A 34 10.40 6.91 5.55
N GLY A 35 10.61 7.33 6.80
CA GLY A 35 10.81 6.42 7.94
C GLY A 35 12.02 5.49 7.74
N GLU A 36 13.16 6.05 7.31
CA GLU A 36 14.37 5.28 6.99
C GLU A 36 14.15 4.18 5.94
N GLY A 37 13.19 4.38 5.02
CA GLY A 37 12.86 3.43 3.96
C GLY A 37 11.76 2.43 4.32
N ALA A 38 11.16 2.54 5.51
CA ALA A 38 10.03 1.72 5.91
C ALA A 38 8.72 2.07 5.16
N VAL A 39 8.66 3.26 4.55
CA VAL A 39 7.50 3.73 3.79
C VAL A 39 7.95 4.13 2.39
N VAL A 40 7.27 3.60 1.37
CA VAL A 40 7.41 4.05 -0.02
C VAL A 40 6.24 4.97 -0.35
N GLN A 41 6.50 6.14 -0.92
CA GLN A 41 5.47 7.12 -1.23
C GLN A 41 5.40 7.38 -2.72
N LEU A 42 4.18 7.46 -3.23
CA LEU A 42 3.88 8.09 -4.52
C LEU A 42 3.46 9.52 -4.26
N CYS A 43 4.17 10.46 -4.86
CA CYS A 43 3.97 11.89 -4.72
C CYS A 43 3.53 12.52 -6.05
N ASP A 44 2.86 13.67 -5.95
CA ASP A 44 2.65 14.53 -7.11
C ASP A 44 3.94 15.27 -7.53
N GLU A 45 3.88 16.01 -8.64
CA GLU A 45 4.99 16.80 -9.18
C GLU A 45 5.58 17.81 -8.19
N ARG A 46 4.82 18.21 -7.16
CA ARG A 46 5.24 19.14 -6.12
C ARG A 46 5.84 18.42 -4.91
N GLY A 47 5.99 17.10 -4.98
CA GLY A 47 6.48 16.26 -3.90
C GLY A 47 5.46 16.01 -2.78
N ARG A 48 4.17 16.30 -2.99
CA ARG A 48 3.14 16.05 -1.97
C ARG A 48 2.67 14.59 -2.05
N PRO A 49 2.56 13.88 -0.92
CA PRO A 49 2.19 12.47 -0.92
C PRO A 49 0.73 12.26 -1.35
N LEU A 50 0.55 11.35 -2.31
CA LEU A 50 -0.74 10.87 -2.77
C LEU A 50 -1.06 9.51 -2.13
N VAL A 51 -0.12 8.57 -2.20
CA VAL A 51 -0.24 7.23 -1.62
C VAL A 51 1.03 6.90 -0.86
N SER A 52 0.91 6.34 0.34
CA SER A 52 2.02 5.77 1.11
C SER A 52 1.81 4.27 1.26
N VAL A 53 2.82 3.47 0.96
CA VAL A 53 2.82 2.02 1.14
C VAL A 53 3.76 1.68 2.28
N GLU A 54 3.18 1.09 3.33
CA GLU A 54 3.92 0.63 4.50
C GLU A 54 4.67 -0.67 4.19
N ALA A 55 5.76 -0.92 4.91
CA ALA A 55 6.50 -2.17 4.81
C ALA A 55 5.56 -3.39 5.04
N PRO A 56 5.62 -4.42 4.18
CA PRO A 56 4.80 -5.62 4.34
C PRO A 56 5.04 -6.32 5.68
N LEU A 57 3.97 -6.70 6.36
CA LEU A 57 3.99 -7.42 7.63
C LEU A 57 3.63 -8.89 7.42
N LEU A 58 4.42 -9.81 7.98
CA LEU A 58 4.11 -11.24 7.95
C LEU A 58 3.12 -11.57 9.06
N VAL A 59 1.91 -12.00 8.68
CA VAL A 59 0.88 -12.46 9.60
C VAL A 59 1.02 -13.97 9.79
N GLN A 60 1.16 -14.38 11.04
CA GLN A 60 1.30 -15.78 11.45
C GLN A 60 0.19 -16.25 12.39
N VAL A 61 -0.72 -15.35 12.78
CA VAL A 61 -1.79 -15.61 13.73
C VAL A 61 -3.13 -15.67 12.99
N ALA A 62 -3.89 -16.74 13.22
CA ALA A 62 -5.21 -16.92 12.62
C ALA A 62 -6.22 -15.90 13.17
N GLY A 63 -7.15 -15.45 12.34
CA GLY A 63 -8.26 -14.59 12.76
C GLY A 63 -7.95 -13.09 12.77
N GLU A 64 -6.70 -12.67 12.55
CA GLU A 64 -6.32 -11.26 12.62
C GLU A 64 -6.95 -10.44 11.48
N ALA A 65 -6.86 -10.94 10.24
CA ALA A 65 -7.47 -10.30 9.08
C ALA A 65 -9.01 -10.33 9.15
N GLU A 66 -9.59 -11.43 9.60
CA GLU A 66 -11.04 -11.53 9.81
C GLU A 66 -11.53 -10.50 10.83
N ARG A 67 -10.81 -10.36 11.96
CA ARG A 67 -11.17 -9.44 13.04
C ARG A 67 -11.00 -7.98 12.64
N LEU A 68 -9.91 -7.63 11.95
CA LEU A 68 -9.56 -6.25 11.63
C LEU A 68 -10.24 -5.76 10.33
N LEU A 69 -10.39 -6.65 9.35
CA LEU A 69 -10.80 -6.29 7.99
C LEU A 69 -12.16 -6.89 7.60
N GLY A 70 -12.67 -7.87 8.35
CA GLY A 70 -13.83 -8.65 7.92
C GLY A 70 -13.57 -9.46 6.64
N ALA A 71 -12.31 -9.65 6.27
CA ALA A 71 -11.89 -10.32 5.05
C ALA A 71 -11.59 -11.81 5.30
N VAL A 72 -11.72 -12.64 4.25
CA VAL A 72 -11.23 -14.03 4.27
C VAL A 72 -9.79 -14.03 3.76
N PRO A 73 -8.77 -14.28 4.62
CA PRO A 73 -7.37 -14.23 4.22
C PRO A 73 -6.93 -15.50 3.48
N PRO A 74 -5.76 -15.47 2.82
CA PRO A 74 -5.05 -16.68 2.40
C PRO A 74 -4.69 -17.58 3.60
N PRO A 75 -4.32 -18.86 3.37
CA PRO A 75 -3.75 -19.70 4.41
C PRO A 75 -2.50 -19.07 5.04
N LEU A 76 -2.29 -19.32 6.33
CA LEU A 76 -1.11 -18.83 7.04
C LEU A 76 0.18 -19.53 6.59
N PRO A 77 1.34 -18.85 6.69
CA PRO A 77 1.44 -17.41 6.92
C PRO A 77 1.14 -16.62 5.64
N PHE A 78 0.65 -15.40 5.77
CA PHE A 78 0.44 -14.47 4.64
C PHE A 78 1.02 -13.10 4.94
N TRP A 79 1.16 -12.28 3.91
CA TRP A 79 1.68 -10.93 3.98
C TRP A 79 0.55 -9.91 3.91
N TRP A 80 0.58 -8.95 4.83
CA TRP A 80 -0.29 -7.78 4.87
C TRP A 80 0.51 -6.58 4.37
N THR A 81 0.01 -5.91 3.33
CA THR A 81 0.58 -4.64 2.87
C THR A 81 -0.50 -3.56 2.89
N GLU A 82 -0.19 -2.43 3.49
CA GLU A 82 -1.13 -1.32 3.65
C GLU A 82 -0.73 -0.14 2.76
N ALA A 83 -1.65 0.30 1.93
CA ALA A 83 -1.53 1.49 1.10
C ALA A 83 -2.50 2.57 1.61
N ARG A 84 -1.97 3.72 2.01
CA ARG A 84 -2.71 4.85 2.58
C ARG A 84 -2.85 5.97 1.56
N ALA A 85 -4.06 6.22 1.08
CA ALA A 85 -4.37 7.34 0.20
C ALA A 85 -4.68 8.61 0.97
N THR A 86 -4.19 9.75 0.48
CA THR A 86 -4.59 11.07 0.98
C THR A 86 -6.07 11.34 0.70
N THR A 87 -6.89 11.48 1.74
CA THR A 87 -8.34 11.73 1.58
C THR A 87 -8.62 13.09 0.96
N GLY A 88 -9.70 13.18 0.16
CA GLY A 88 -10.11 14.43 -0.48
C GLY A 88 -9.34 14.75 -1.76
N VAL A 89 -8.40 13.89 -2.16
CA VAL A 89 -7.75 13.89 -3.47
C VAL A 89 -8.25 12.66 -4.22
N ALA A 90 -9.21 12.84 -5.12
CA ALA A 90 -9.87 11.72 -5.82
C ALA A 90 -8.87 10.79 -6.53
N GLU A 91 -7.82 11.36 -7.11
CA GLU A 91 -6.75 10.62 -7.77
C GLU A 91 -5.99 9.71 -6.79
N ALA A 92 -5.70 10.18 -5.56
CA ALA A 92 -5.01 9.37 -4.56
C ALA A 92 -5.83 8.11 -4.19
N GLU A 93 -7.14 8.26 -4.04
CA GLU A 93 -8.02 7.12 -3.75
C GLU A 93 -8.11 6.14 -4.93
N GLN A 94 -8.10 6.63 -6.17
CA GLN A 94 -8.08 5.78 -7.36
C GLN A 94 -6.77 5.00 -7.45
N LEU A 95 -5.63 5.66 -7.21
CA LEU A 95 -4.31 5.04 -7.23
C LEU A 95 -4.14 3.99 -6.14
N ALA A 96 -4.62 4.24 -4.92
CA ALA A 96 -4.60 3.21 -3.88
C ALA A 96 -5.51 2.02 -4.23
N GLY A 97 -6.60 2.24 -4.98
CA GLY A 97 -7.51 1.19 -5.42
C GLY A 97 -6.96 0.27 -6.53
N THR A 98 -5.82 0.61 -7.16
CA THR A 98 -5.15 -0.29 -8.11
C THR A 98 -4.18 -1.27 -7.45
N PHE A 99 -4.01 -1.14 -6.13
CA PHE A 99 -3.09 -1.94 -5.32
C PHE A 99 -3.66 -3.33 -4.99
#